data_AF-A0A3S3B215-F1
#
_entry.id   AF-A0A3S3B215-F1
#
_cell.length_a   1.000
_cell.length_b   1.000
_cell.length_c   1.000
_cell.angle_alpha   90.00
_cell.angle_beta   90.00
_cell.angle_gamma   90.00
#
_symmetry.space_group_name_H-M   'P 1'
#
loop_
_entity.id
_entity.type
_entity.pdbx_description
1 polymer ?
#
loop_
_entity_poly.entity_id
_entity_poly.type
_entity_poly.pdbx_seq_one_letter_code
_entity_poly.pdbx_strand_id
1 'polypeptide(L)'
;MTAPTDNSEHDKATDTDDLKQQGAEQKQETVKEEKQTRKSDNAEAARYRRQLRDTEAERDTLRDRVTAYERREAEQLAVELADPRDLWVAGIDLDDLRGDNGTIDYAKVAAAVDEVLAEHPAWGKTRTPKPDRRQGGGEHQLPAHTNWSNALRR
;
A
#
# COMPACT_ATOMS: atom_id res chain seq x y z
N MET A 1 -11.72 -0.50 106.69
CA MET A 1 -11.19 -0.78 105.34
C MET A 1 -12.36 -0.89 104.39
N THR A 2 -12.64 0.18 103.66
CA THR A 2 -13.56 0.20 102.50
C THR A 2 -13.14 1.37 101.61
N ALA A 3 -13.01 1.09 100.32
CA ALA A 3 -12.24 1.82 99.31
C ALA A 3 -12.89 3.14 98.83
N PRO A 4 -12.11 4.05 98.20
CA PRO A 4 -12.65 5.18 97.46
C PRO A 4 -13.13 4.74 96.07
N THR A 5 -14.16 5.43 95.58
CA THR A 5 -14.69 5.35 94.22
C THR A 5 -13.64 5.81 93.21
N ASP A 6 -13.23 4.94 92.28
CA ASP A 6 -12.49 5.31 91.08
C ASP A 6 -13.41 5.19 89.87
N ASN A 7 -13.70 6.33 89.26
CA ASN A 7 -14.54 6.47 88.10
C ASN A 7 -13.61 6.49 86.87
N SER A 8 -13.58 5.40 86.12
CA SER A 8 -12.85 5.30 84.85
C SER A 8 -13.76 4.71 83.77
N GLU A 9 -14.69 5.53 83.29
CA GLU A 9 -15.33 5.34 81.99
C GLU A 9 -14.40 5.92 80.93
N HIS A 10 -13.52 5.09 80.37
CA HIS A 10 -12.85 5.41 79.11
C HIS A 10 -13.83 5.16 77.97
N ASP A 11 -14.50 6.24 77.58
CA ASP A 11 -15.36 6.37 76.42
C ASP A 11 -14.61 5.96 75.15
N LYS A 12 -15.13 4.94 74.47
CA LYS A 12 -14.61 4.38 73.22
C LYS A 12 -15.03 5.29 72.05
N ALA A 13 -14.53 6.53 72.02
CA ALA A 13 -14.89 7.54 71.02
C ALA A 13 -13.77 7.73 69.98
N THR A 14 -13.45 6.71 69.19
CA THR A 14 -12.56 6.87 68.02
C THR A 14 -12.91 6.03 66.80
N ASP A 15 -13.91 5.14 66.85
CA ASP A 15 -14.07 4.10 65.82
C ASP A 15 -14.97 4.48 64.63
N THR A 16 -15.58 5.68 64.62
CA THR A 16 -16.60 6.04 63.59
C THR A 16 -16.09 7.03 62.54
N ASP A 17 -15.06 7.82 62.85
CA ASP A 17 -14.50 8.81 61.91
C ASP A 17 -13.43 8.18 60.99
N ASP A 18 -12.68 7.19 61.51
CA ASP A 18 -11.62 6.48 60.78
C ASP A 18 -12.19 5.59 59.65
N LEU A 19 -13.32 4.91 59.89
CA LEU A 19 -14.04 4.13 58.87
C LEU A 19 -14.62 5.02 57.75
N LYS A 20 -14.96 6.29 58.05
CA LYS A 20 -15.54 7.23 57.09
C LYS A 20 -14.48 7.88 56.20
N GLN A 21 -13.27 8.10 56.74
CA GLN A 21 -12.11 8.56 55.98
C GLN A 21 -11.55 7.44 55.08
N GLN A 22 -11.42 6.21 55.58
CA GLN A 22 -10.99 5.05 54.79
C GLN A 22 -11.96 4.74 53.63
N GLY A 23 -13.28 4.84 53.86
CA GLY A 23 -14.28 4.68 52.80
C GLY A 23 -14.26 5.80 51.75
N ALA A 24 -13.84 7.02 52.11
CA ALA A 24 -13.71 8.12 51.16
C ALA A 24 -12.43 8.01 50.33
N GLU A 25 -11.31 7.59 50.91
CA GLU A 25 -10.05 7.33 50.20
C GLU A 25 -10.17 6.13 49.26
N GLN A 26 -10.73 5.00 49.72
CA GLN A 26 -10.97 3.83 48.86
C GLN A 26 -11.88 4.16 47.67
N LYS A 27 -12.89 5.02 47.87
CA LYS A 27 -13.79 5.45 46.80
C LYS A 27 -13.11 6.43 45.83
N GLN A 28 -12.17 7.24 46.29
CA GLN A 28 -11.37 8.10 45.42
C GLN A 28 -10.32 7.31 44.64
N GLU A 29 -9.75 6.27 45.23
CA GLU A 29 -8.76 5.39 44.61
C GLU A 29 -9.41 4.51 43.52
N THR A 30 -10.54 3.87 43.80
CA THR A 30 -11.32 3.12 42.80
C THR A 30 -11.79 3.99 41.64
N VAL A 31 -12.26 5.23 41.90
CA VAL A 31 -12.67 6.15 40.82
C VAL A 31 -11.47 6.63 39.98
N LYS A 32 -10.28 6.78 40.58
CA LYS A 32 -9.06 7.11 39.85
C LYS A 32 -8.59 5.94 38.99
N GLU A 33 -8.61 4.72 39.53
CA GLU A 33 -8.20 3.49 38.83
C GLU A 33 -9.15 3.16 37.67
N GLU A 34 -10.47 3.30 37.85
CA GLU A 34 -11.44 3.17 36.76
C GLU A 34 -11.25 4.25 35.66
N LYS A 35 -10.87 5.47 36.02
CA LYS A 35 -10.57 6.50 35.01
C LYS A 35 -9.27 6.22 34.27
N GLN A 36 -8.26 5.67 34.93
CA GLN A 36 -6.98 5.33 34.31
C GLN A 36 -7.13 4.16 33.35
N THR A 37 -7.85 3.11 33.73
CA THR A 37 -8.17 1.95 32.88
C THR A 37 -9.02 2.36 31.67
N ARG A 38 -10.10 3.14 31.86
CA ARG A 38 -10.87 3.67 30.71
C ARG A 38 -10.02 4.54 29.78
N LYS A 39 -9.03 5.28 30.31
CA LYS A 39 -8.12 6.08 29.49
C LYS A 39 -7.11 5.21 28.73
N SER A 40 -6.61 4.11 29.32
CA SER A 40 -5.75 3.15 28.62
C SER A 40 -6.52 2.43 27.50
N ASP A 41 -7.74 1.97 27.77
CA ASP A 41 -8.55 1.24 26.79
C ASP A 41 -8.91 2.13 25.58
N ASN A 42 -9.26 3.39 25.85
CA ASN A 42 -9.52 4.36 24.78
C ASN A 42 -8.25 4.68 23.97
N ALA A 43 -7.07 4.70 24.62
CA ALA A 43 -5.80 4.92 23.95
C ALA A 43 -5.42 3.71 23.06
N GLU A 44 -5.66 2.48 23.53
CA GLU A 44 -5.46 1.26 22.75
C GLU A 44 -6.40 1.19 21.55
N ALA A 45 -7.70 1.44 21.76
CA ALA A 45 -8.67 1.51 20.67
C ALA A 45 -8.34 2.61 19.65
N ALA A 46 -7.80 3.75 20.09
CA ALA A 46 -7.31 4.80 19.19
C ALA A 46 -6.09 4.34 18.38
N ARG A 47 -5.15 3.62 19.00
CA ARG A 47 -3.98 3.03 18.31
C ARG A 47 -4.41 2.02 17.26
N TYR A 48 -5.30 1.08 17.59
CA TYR A 48 -5.75 0.07 16.61
C TYR A 48 -6.52 0.68 15.45
N ARG A 49 -7.36 1.70 15.68
CA ARG A 49 -8.02 2.42 14.58
C ARG A 49 -7.04 3.14 13.67
N ARG A 50 -5.94 3.66 14.23
CA ARG A 50 -4.88 4.27 13.43
C ARG A 50 -4.16 3.20 12.60
N GLN A 51 -3.73 2.10 13.24
CA GLN A 51 -3.06 1.00 12.56
C GLN A 51 -3.91 0.42 11.42
N LEU A 52 -5.23 0.26 11.62
CA LEU A 52 -6.13 -0.21 10.57
C LEU A 52 -6.18 0.74 9.37
N ARG A 53 -6.25 2.06 9.59
CA ARG A 53 -6.25 3.03 8.48
C ARG A 53 -4.89 3.07 7.77
N ASP A 54 -3.81 2.98 8.53
CA ASP A 54 -2.46 2.95 7.99
C ASP A 54 -2.28 1.71 7.09
N THR A 55 -2.76 0.53 7.52
CA THR A 55 -2.69 -0.70 6.70
C THR A 55 -3.63 -0.68 5.50
N GLU A 56 -4.82 -0.10 5.61
CA GLU A 56 -5.73 0.10 4.48
C GLU A 56 -5.10 1.02 3.43
N ALA A 57 -4.46 2.12 3.87
CA ALA A 57 -3.76 3.04 2.98
C ALA A 57 -2.55 2.37 2.30
N GLU A 58 -1.79 1.55 3.02
CA GLU A 58 -0.70 0.75 2.45
C GLU A 58 -1.21 -0.25 1.42
N ARG A 59 -2.30 -0.97 1.72
CA ARG A 59 -2.93 -1.91 0.78
C ARG A 59 -3.37 -1.20 -0.50
N ASP A 60 -4.01 -0.05 -0.38
CA ASP A 60 -4.50 0.70 -1.54
C ASP A 60 -3.33 1.23 -2.36
N THR A 61 -2.27 1.73 -1.71
CA THR A 61 -1.01 2.12 -2.38
C THR A 61 -0.37 0.96 -3.13
N LEU A 62 -0.35 -0.23 -2.54
CA LEU A 62 0.19 -1.42 -3.20
C LEU A 62 -0.70 -1.85 -4.38
N ARG A 63 -2.03 -1.79 -4.22
CA ARG A 63 -2.97 -2.10 -5.30
C ARG A 63 -2.73 -1.17 -6.50
N ASP A 64 -2.60 0.13 -6.27
CA ASP A 64 -2.35 1.10 -7.34
C ASP A 64 -1.02 0.83 -8.07
N ARG A 65 0.03 0.46 -7.33
CA ARG A 65 1.33 0.08 -7.92
C ARG A 65 1.23 -1.18 -8.76
N VAL A 66 0.53 -2.21 -8.27
CA VAL A 66 0.33 -3.46 -9.01
C VAL A 66 -0.46 -3.19 -10.29
N THR A 67 -1.57 -2.46 -10.20
CA THR A 67 -2.35 -2.04 -11.37
C THR A 67 -1.50 -1.31 -12.40
N ALA A 68 -0.61 -0.40 -11.97
CA ALA A 68 0.29 0.30 -12.87
C ALA A 68 1.31 -0.63 -13.56
N TYR A 69 1.85 -1.62 -12.86
CA TYR A 69 2.75 -2.62 -13.44
C TYR A 69 2.05 -3.55 -14.42
N GLU A 70 0.86 -4.02 -14.07
CA GLU A 70 0.06 -4.89 -14.93
C GLU A 70 -0.39 -4.17 -16.20
N ARG A 71 -0.79 -2.90 -16.08
CA ARG A 71 -1.09 -2.05 -17.25
C ARG A 71 0.11 -1.95 -18.18
N ARG A 72 1.29 -1.70 -17.62
CA ARG A 72 2.54 -1.68 -18.40
C ARG A 72 2.84 -3.04 -19.03
N GLU A 73 2.58 -4.15 -18.34
CA GLU A 73 2.80 -5.49 -18.88
C GLU A 73 1.87 -5.76 -20.07
N ALA A 74 0.57 -5.44 -19.95
CA ALA A 74 -0.37 -5.54 -21.06
C ALA A 74 0.09 -4.71 -22.28
N GLU A 75 0.56 -3.47 -22.04
CA GLU A 75 1.15 -2.63 -23.09
C GLU A 75 2.38 -3.28 -23.75
N GLN A 76 3.23 -3.97 -22.98
CA GLN A 76 4.41 -4.64 -23.52
C GLN A 76 4.05 -5.87 -24.37
N LEU A 77 2.96 -6.55 -24.05
CA LEU A 77 2.46 -7.69 -24.81
C LEU A 77 1.70 -7.28 -26.08
N ALA A 78 1.16 -6.05 -26.12
CA ALA A 78 0.43 -5.48 -27.27
C ALA A 78 1.36 -5.03 -28.41
N VAL A 79 2.26 -5.91 -28.85
CA VAL A 79 3.33 -5.59 -29.80
C VAL A 79 2.85 -5.30 -31.23
N GLU A 80 1.62 -5.66 -31.59
CA GLU A 80 1.10 -5.44 -32.96
C GLU A 80 0.53 -4.03 -33.15
N LEU A 81 0.15 -3.35 -32.05
CA LEU A 81 -0.32 -1.95 -32.08
C LEU A 81 0.86 -0.99 -32.27
N ALA A 82 0.64 0.07 -33.05
CA ALA A 82 1.61 1.14 -33.23
C ALA A 82 1.90 1.86 -31.91
N ASP A 83 0.85 2.22 -31.15
CA ASP A 83 0.93 2.62 -29.75
C ASP A 83 0.16 1.61 -28.88
N PRO A 84 0.84 0.86 -27.99
CA PRO A 84 0.18 -0.05 -27.06
C PRO A 84 -0.88 0.58 -26.16
N ARG A 85 -0.81 1.90 -25.93
CA ARG A 85 -1.80 2.63 -25.13
C ARG A 85 -3.17 2.72 -25.79
N ASP A 86 -3.25 2.45 -27.09
CA ASP A 86 -4.48 2.46 -27.85
C ASP A 86 -5.49 1.41 -27.34
N LEU A 87 -5.04 0.34 -26.66
CA LEU A 87 -5.92 -0.59 -25.94
C LEU A 87 -6.88 0.12 -24.99
N TRP A 88 -6.36 1.09 -24.24
CA TRP A 88 -7.13 1.82 -23.24
C TRP A 88 -8.05 2.87 -23.89
N VAL A 89 -7.64 3.40 -25.04
CA VAL A 89 -8.44 4.34 -25.83
C VAL A 89 -9.63 3.62 -26.46
N ALA A 90 -9.44 2.36 -26.89
CA ALA A 90 -10.50 1.48 -27.35
C ALA A 90 -11.47 1.04 -26.23
N GLY A 91 -11.17 1.35 -24.97
CA GLY A 91 -12.05 1.04 -23.83
C GLY A 91 -11.89 -0.36 -23.25
N ILE A 92 -10.80 -1.07 -23.57
CA ILE A 92 -10.49 -2.37 -22.97
C ILE A 92 -10.17 -2.19 -21.47
N ASP A 93 -10.84 -2.96 -20.61
CA ASP A 93 -10.56 -2.97 -19.17
C ASP A 93 -9.35 -3.88 -18.87
N LEU A 94 -8.55 -3.51 -17.87
CA LEU A 94 -7.42 -4.31 -17.40
C LEU A 94 -7.89 -5.65 -16.80
N ASP A 95 -9.07 -5.67 -16.16
CA ASP A 95 -9.61 -6.89 -15.55
C ASP A 95 -9.92 -7.98 -16.59
N ASP A 96 -10.33 -7.60 -17.80
CA ASP A 96 -10.60 -8.53 -18.89
C ASP A 96 -9.32 -9.20 -19.42
N LEU A 97 -8.17 -8.56 -19.20
CA LEU A 97 -6.86 -9.04 -19.63
C LEU A 97 -6.18 -9.95 -18.58
N ARG A 98 -6.73 -10.05 -17.37
CA ARG A 98 -6.21 -10.94 -16.32
C ARG A 98 -6.65 -12.39 -16.52
N GLY A 99 -5.75 -13.33 -16.28
CA GLY A 99 -6.04 -14.76 -16.18
C GLY A 99 -6.55 -15.15 -14.78
N ASP A 100 -6.89 -16.42 -14.61
CA ASP A 100 -7.46 -16.95 -13.35
C ASP A 100 -6.47 -16.89 -12.17
N ASN A 101 -5.18 -16.77 -12.46
CA ASN A 101 -4.10 -16.60 -11.48
C ASN A 101 -3.90 -15.14 -11.04
N GLY A 102 -4.68 -14.21 -11.59
CA GLY A 102 -4.58 -12.77 -11.33
C GLY A 102 -3.43 -12.07 -12.04
N THR A 103 -2.69 -12.75 -12.93
CA THR A 103 -1.66 -12.12 -13.77
C THR A 103 -2.20 -11.82 -15.16
N ILE A 104 -1.56 -10.93 -15.91
CA ILE A 104 -1.92 -10.67 -17.31
C ILE A 104 -1.75 -11.93 -18.16
N ASP A 105 -2.81 -12.28 -18.89
CA ASP A 105 -2.85 -13.43 -19.79
C ASP A 105 -2.54 -12.98 -21.23
N TYR A 106 -1.47 -13.55 -21.80
CA TYR A 106 -1.04 -13.25 -23.16
C TYR A 106 -2.12 -13.52 -24.21
N ALA A 107 -2.86 -14.61 -24.11
CA ALA A 107 -3.87 -14.98 -25.10
C ALA A 107 -5.04 -14.00 -25.09
N LYS A 108 -5.43 -13.51 -23.90
CA LYS A 108 -6.46 -12.48 -23.77
C LYS A 108 -6.01 -11.14 -24.33
N VAL A 109 -4.76 -10.73 -24.07
CA VAL A 109 -4.19 -9.51 -24.68
C VAL A 109 -4.13 -9.63 -26.20
N ALA A 110 -3.69 -10.76 -26.74
CA ALA A 110 -3.66 -10.98 -28.18
C ALA A 110 -5.06 -10.88 -28.81
N ALA A 111 -6.06 -11.51 -28.19
CA ALA A 111 -7.45 -11.42 -28.65
C ALA A 111 -7.99 -9.99 -28.62
N ALA A 112 -7.73 -9.23 -27.56
CA ALA A 112 -8.13 -7.83 -27.46
C ALA A 112 -7.44 -6.96 -28.51
N VAL A 113 -6.16 -7.21 -28.79
CA VAL A 113 -5.43 -6.50 -29.86
C VAL A 113 -6.03 -6.81 -31.23
N ASP A 114 -6.38 -8.06 -31.52
CA ASP A 114 -7.02 -8.44 -32.79
C ASP A 114 -8.39 -7.76 -32.97
N GLU A 115 -9.17 -7.64 -31.89
CA GLU A 115 -10.44 -6.91 -31.89
C GLU A 115 -10.23 -5.42 -32.17
N VAL A 116 -9.30 -4.77 -31.45
CA VAL A 116 -8.97 -3.36 -31.66
C VAL A 116 -8.49 -3.10 -33.09
N LEU A 117 -7.69 -4.00 -33.66
CA LEU A 117 -7.22 -3.88 -35.04
C LEU A 117 -8.32 -4.12 -36.08
N ALA A 118 -9.33 -4.92 -35.76
CA ALA A 118 -10.48 -5.10 -36.63
C ALA A 118 -11.33 -3.82 -36.72
N GLU A 119 -11.50 -3.11 -35.60
CA GLU A 119 -12.23 -1.85 -35.53
C GLU A 119 -11.41 -0.65 -36.02
N HIS A 120 -10.11 -0.65 -35.72
CA HIS A 120 -9.17 0.41 -36.04
C HIS A 120 -7.93 -0.12 -36.78
N PRO A 121 -8.07 -0.52 -38.08
CA PRO A 121 -6.95 -1.08 -38.84
C PRO A 121 -5.73 -0.16 -38.96
N ALA A 122 -5.94 1.17 -38.87
CA ALA A 122 -4.87 2.16 -38.96
C ALA A 122 -3.98 2.23 -37.71
N TRP A 123 -4.41 1.63 -36.59
CA TRP A 123 -3.65 1.63 -35.32
C TRP A 123 -2.62 0.51 -35.25
N GLY A 124 -2.60 -0.40 -36.23
CA GLY A 124 -1.58 -1.44 -36.33
C GLY A 124 -0.22 -0.91 -36.77
N LYS A 125 0.85 -1.58 -36.36
CA LYS A 125 2.20 -1.29 -36.85
C LYS A 125 2.25 -1.43 -38.36
N THR A 126 2.60 -0.33 -39.04
CA THR A 126 2.85 -0.37 -40.47
C THR A 126 4.12 -1.19 -40.72
N ARG A 127 3.99 -2.32 -41.42
CA ARG A 127 5.15 -3.13 -41.84
C ARG A 127 5.87 -2.38 -42.96
N THR A 128 6.93 -1.65 -42.63
CA THR A 128 7.80 -1.09 -43.66
C THR A 128 8.48 -2.25 -44.39
N PRO A 129 8.38 -2.32 -45.73
CA PRO A 129 9.08 -3.35 -46.49
C PRO A 129 10.58 -3.19 -46.24
N LYS A 130 11.27 -4.30 -45.98
CA LYS A 130 12.73 -4.28 -45.85
C LYS A 130 13.31 -3.73 -47.15
N PRO A 131 14.17 -2.70 -47.10
CA PRO A 131 14.77 -2.17 -48.31
C PRO A 131 15.52 -3.30 -49.03
N ASP A 132 15.26 -3.45 -50.32
CA ASP A 132 15.92 -4.45 -51.14
C ASP A 132 17.42 -4.13 -51.20
N ARG A 133 18.23 -5.03 -50.62
CA ARG A 133 19.70 -4.89 -50.59
C ARG A 133 20.33 -4.82 -51.99
N ARG A 134 19.61 -5.23 -53.04
CA ARG A 134 20.07 -5.19 -54.43
C ARG A 134 19.79 -3.87 -55.15
N GLN A 135 18.96 -2.99 -54.58
CA GLN A 135 18.53 -1.73 -55.23
C GLN A 135 19.25 -0.48 -54.71
N GLY A 136 20.37 -0.64 -54.00
CA GLY A 136 21.34 0.42 -53.73
C GLY A 136 20.95 1.40 -52.63
N GLY A 137 21.74 1.44 -51.54
CA GLY A 137 21.64 2.51 -50.54
C GLY A 137 22.29 2.16 -49.20
N GLY A 138 23.57 2.53 -49.04
CA GLY A 138 24.15 2.84 -47.74
C GLY A 138 25.07 1.80 -47.10
N GLU A 139 26.17 1.43 -47.77
CA GLU A 139 27.39 1.14 -47.00
C GLU A 139 27.88 2.49 -46.46
N HIS A 140 27.38 2.87 -45.28
CA HIS A 140 27.98 3.97 -44.55
C HIS A 140 29.39 3.50 -44.16
N GLN A 141 30.39 4.07 -44.84
CA GLN A 141 31.76 4.07 -44.36
C GLN A 141 31.71 4.64 -42.94
N LEU A 142 31.71 3.77 -41.94
CA LEU A 142 31.81 4.22 -40.55
C LEU A 142 33.09 5.06 -40.46
N PRO A 143 33.04 6.30 -39.95
CA PRO A 143 34.24 7.12 -39.86
C PRO A 143 35.29 6.30 -39.11
N ALA A 144 36.50 6.21 -39.67
CA ALA A 144 37.62 5.50 -39.07
C ALA A 144 37.80 6.05 -37.65
N HIS A 145 37.31 5.30 -36.67
CA HIS A 145 37.36 5.71 -35.28
C HIS A 145 38.82 5.71 -34.85
N THR A 146 39.24 6.79 -34.20
CA THR A 146 40.51 6.83 -33.47
C THR A 146 40.48 5.69 -32.46
N ASN A 147 41.17 4.61 -32.78
CA ASN A 147 41.28 3.48 -31.88
C ASN A 147 42.14 3.86 -30.68
N TRP A 148 41.87 3.22 -29.54
CA TRP A 148 42.59 3.42 -28.28
C TRP A 148 44.11 3.29 -28.40
N SER A 149 44.61 2.55 -29.40
CA SER A 149 46.04 2.46 -29.71
C SER A 149 46.69 3.78 -30.13
N ASN A 150 45.92 4.76 -30.62
CA ASN A 150 46.42 6.10 -30.90
C ASN A 150 46.45 7.02 -29.67
N ALA A 151 45.70 6.68 -28.60
CA ALA A 151 45.68 7.47 -27.37
C ALA A 151 46.86 7.15 -26.42
N LEU A 152 47.50 5.98 -26.58
CA LEU A 152 48.54 5.47 -25.69
C LEU A 152 49.98 5.61 -26.24
N ARG A 153 50.16 6.16 -27.45
CA ARG A 153 51.48 6.59 -27.93
C ARG A 153 51.69 8.05 -27.57
N ARG A 154 52.36 8.30 -26.45
CA ARG A 154 52.91 9.61 -26.08
C ARG A 154 54.39 9.46 -25.77
#